data_AF-A0A3P1W2T5-F1
#
_entry.id   AF-A0A3P1W2T5-F1
#
_cell.length_a   1.000
_cell.length_b   1.000
_cell.length_c   1.000
_cell.angle_alpha   90.00
_cell.angle_beta   90.00
_cell.angle_gamma   90.00
#
_symmetry.space_group_name_H-M   'P 1'
#
loop_
_entity.id
_entity.type
_entity.pdbx_description
1 polymer ?
#
loop_
_entity_poly.entity_id
_entity_poly.type
_entity_poly.pdbx_seq_one_letter_code
_entity_poly.pdbx_strand_id
1 'polypeptide(L)'
;REEIAEQHRALGKMKEMAASYGYDISGPATNAQEAVQWTYFAYLAAVKSQNGAAMSFGRVSTFLDVFIERDLKAGKITEQEAQELIDHLVMKLRMVRFLRTPEYDQ
;
A
#
# COMPACT_ATOMS: atom_id res chain seq x y z
N ARG A 1 0.82 23.73 -13.48
CA ARG A 1 1.22 22.90 -14.65
C ARG A 1 2.41 22.01 -14.32
N GLU A 2 3.44 22.53 -13.67
CA GLU A 2 4.61 21.78 -13.23
C GLU A 2 4.30 20.68 -12.21
N GLU A 3 3.57 20.98 -11.13
CA GLU A 3 3.22 19.98 -10.09
C GLU A 3 2.47 18.76 -10.65
N ILE A 4 1.57 18.97 -11.61
CA ILE A 4 0.84 17.88 -12.28
C ILE A 4 1.80 17.01 -13.10
N ALA A 5 2.81 17.61 -13.74
CA ALA A 5 3.82 16.85 -14.47
C ALA A 5 4.68 16.01 -13.51
N GLU A 6 5.01 16.53 -12.33
CA GLU A 6 5.69 15.77 -11.29
C GLU A 6 4.82 14.64 -10.72
N GLN A 7 3.52 14.88 -10.49
CA GLN A 7 2.58 13.84 -10.08
C GLN A 7 2.51 12.71 -11.12
N HIS A 8 2.42 13.04 -12.41
CA HIS A 8 2.45 12.05 -13.49
C HIS A 8 3.77 11.26 -13.50
N ARG A 9 4.91 11.92 -13.31
CA ARG A 9 6.22 11.25 -13.21
C ARG A 9 6.29 10.33 -11.99
N ALA A 10 5.75 10.76 -10.85
CA ALA A 10 5.71 9.98 -9.63
C ALA A 10 4.88 8.70 -9.81
N LEU A 11 3.72 8.77 -10.49
CA LEU A 11 2.92 7.59 -10.84
C LEU A 11 3.71 6.58 -11.69
N GLY A 12 4.53 7.06 -12.64
CA GLY A 12 5.45 6.20 -13.39
C GLY A 12 6.45 5.46 -12.48
N LYS A 13 7.09 6.19 -11.56
CA LYS A 13 8.02 5.62 -10.59
C LYS A 13 7.37 4.61 -9.63
N MET A 14 6.07 4.75 -9.34
CA MET A 14 5.34 3.74 -8.54
C MET A 14 5.29 2.40 -9.26
N LYS A 15 5.10 2.38 -10.59
CA LYS A 15 5.13 1.14 -11.38
C LYS A 15 6.52 0.51 -11.38
N GLU A 16 7.56 1.31 -11.58
CA GLU A 16 8.96 0.84 -11.51
C GLU A 16 9.29 0.26 -10.14
N MET A 17 8.84 0.91 -9.07
CA MET A 17 9.00 0.42 -7.70
C MET A 17 8.29 -0.92 -7.52
N ALA A 18 7.02 -1.05 -7.88
CA ALA A 18 6.28 -2.31 -7.74
C ALA A 18 6.89 -3.44 -8.59
N ALA A 19 7.39 -3.13 -9.79
CA ALA A 19 8.06 -4.09 -10.66
C ALA A 19 9.32 -4.69 -10.01
N SER A 20 10.04 -3.93 -9.18
CA SER A 20 11.19 -4.45 -8.41
C SER A 20 10.81 -5.53 -7.38
N TYR A 21 9.52 -5.62 -7.02
CA TYR A 21 8.95 -6.66 -6.17
C TYR A 21 8.23 -7.75 -6.98
N GLY A 22 8.32 -7.73 -8.31
CA GLY A 22 7.68 -8.70 -9.20
C GLY A 22 6.20 -8.42 -9.52
N TYR A 23 5.71 -7.21 -9.26
CA TYR A 23 4.31 -6.84 -9.49
C TYR A 23 4.14 -5.82 -10.61
N ASP A 24 3.15 -6.03 -11.50
CA ASP A 24 2.69 -5.04 -12.47
C ASP A 24 1.39 -4.37 -11.98
N ILE A 25 1.50 -3.11 -11.57
CA ILE A 25 0.37 -2.29 -11.10
C ILE A 25 -0.16 -1.33 -12.16
N SER A 26 0.15 -1.56 -13.45
CA SER A 26 -0.36 -0.74 -14.55
C SER A 26 -1.87 -0.88 -14.74
N GLY A 27 -2.44 -2.01 -14.33
CA GLY A 27 -3.88 -2.29 -14.32
C GLY A 27 -4.50 -2.22 -12.92
N PRO A 28 -5.85 -2.23 -12.84
CA PRO A 28 -6.57 -2.29 -11.57
C PRO A 28 -6.36 -3.64 -10.87
N ALA A 29 -6.41 -3.63 -9.54
CA ALA A 29 -6.41 -4.85 -8.74
C ALA A 29 -7.63 -5.73 -9.06
N THR A 30 -7.40 -7.02 -9.25
CA THR A 30 -8.39 -8.00 -9.71
C THR A 30 -8.85 -8.95 -8.59
N ASN A 31 -8.11 -9.05 -7.48
CA ASN A 31 -8.38 -9.90 -6.32
C ASN A 31 -8.05 -9.17 -5.00
N ALA A 32 -8.42 -9.77 -3.86
CA ALA A 32 -8.20 -9.21 -2.53
C ALA A 32 -6.70 -8.97 -2.22
N GLN A 33 -5.84 -9.92 -2.61
CA GLN A 33 -4.39 -9.80 -2.42
C GLN A 33 -3.82 -8.61 -3.20
N GLU A 34 -4.20 -8.45 -4.47
CA GLU A 34 -3.79 -7.31 -5.29
C GLU A 34 -4.34 -5.99 -4.74
N ALA A 35 -5.58 -5.95 -4.24
CA ALA A 35 -6.17 -4.74 -3.68
C ALA A 35 -5.41 -4.26 -2.44
N VAL A 36 -5.06 -5.19 -1.55
CA VAL A 36 -4.21 -4.94 -0.38
C VAL A 36 -2.82 -4.48 -0.82
N GLN A 37 -2.20 -5.21 -1.74
CA GLN A 37 -0.83 -4.97 -2.19
C GLN A 37 -0.69 -3.64 -2.96
N TRP A 38 -1.65 -3.27 -3.81
CA TRP A 38 -1.59 -2.05 -4.64
C TRP A 38 -1.77 -0.82 -3.76
N THR A 39 -2.72 -0.91 -2.82
CA THR A 39 -2.94 0.11 -1.80
C THR A 39 -1.68 0.32 -0.96
N TYR A 40 -1.02 -0.77 -0.55
CA TYR A 40 0.24 -0.68 0.16
C TYR A 40 1.37 -0.09 -0.70
N PHE A 41 1.47 -0.42 -2.00
CA PHE A 41 2.47 0.19 -2.88
C PHE A 41 2.29 1.71 -3.02
N ALA A 42 1.06 2.19 -3.12
CA ALA A 42 0.80 3.63 -3.12
C ALA A 42 1.33 4.30 -1.84
N TYR A 43 1.08 3.69 -0.67
CA TYR A 43 1.61 4.17 0.61
C TYR A 43 3.13 4.03 0.71
N LEU A 44 3.70 2.93 0.21
CA LEU A 44 5.13 2.66 0.22
C LEU A 44 5.90 3.73 -0.57
N ALA A 45 5.36 4.17 -1.72
CA ALA A 45 5.93 5.26 -2.51
C ALA A 45 5.96 6.58 -1.73
N ALA A 46 4.93 6.86 -0.92
CA ALA A 46 4.89 8.04 -0.06
C ALA A 46 5.98 7.99 1.03
N VAL A 47 6.10 6.90 1.77
CA VAL A 47 7.10 6.77 2.85
C VAL A 47 8.53 6.58 2.33
N LYS A 48 8.72 6.25 1.05
CA LYS A 48 10.05 6.25 0.40
C LYS A 48 10.48 7.62 -0.13
N SER A 49 9.55 8.55 -0.33
CA SER A 49 9.85 9.86 -0.92
C SER A 49 9.75 11.01 0.08
N GLN A 50 9.02 10.83 1.17
CA GLN A 50 8.76 11.84 2.19
C GLN A 50 8.95 11.25 3.58
N ASN A 51 9.40 12.08 4.53
CA ASN A 51 9.63 11.70 5.93
C ASN A 51 8.81 12.58 6.87
N GLY A 52 7.56 12.87 6.53
CA GLY A 52 6.65 13.66 7.38
C GLY A 52 6.47 13.03 8.77
N ALA A 53 6.12 13.86 9.76
CA ALA A 53 5.86 13.42 11.13
C ALA A 53 4.72 12.39 11.20
N ALA A 54 3.63 12.68 10.48
CA ALA A 54 2.45 11.83 10.38
C ALA A 54 2.21 11.46 8.91
N MET A 55 2.65 10.25 8.53
CA MET A 55 2.36 9.65 7.23
C MET A 55 1.22 8.64 7.38
N SER A 56 0.00 9.16 7.50
CA SER A 56 -1.21 8.37 7.76
C SER A 56 -1.54 7.42 6.60
N PHE A 57 -1.98 6.20 6.93
CA PHE A 57 -2.39 5.21 5.93
C PHE A 57 -3.78 5.48 5.34
N GLY A 58 -4.62 6.23 6.06
CA GLY A 58 -5.98 6.61 5.63
C GLY A 58 -7.06 5.62 6.09
N ARG A 59 -8.26 5.75 5.51
CA ARG A 59 -9.43 4.91 5.82
C ARG A 59 -9.60 3.83 4.76
N VAL A 60 -8.89 2.72 4.92
CA VAL A 60 -8.84 1.67 3.88
C VAL A 60 -9.57 0.38 4.26
N SER A 61 -9.92 0.15 5.53
CA SER A 61 -10.47 -1.15 5.98
C SER A 61 -11.74 -1.54 5.22
N THR A 62 -12.79 -0.72 5.28
CA THR A 62 -14.05 -0.96 4.55
C THR A 62 -13.88 -0.94 3.03
N PHE A 63 -12.85 -0.24 2.52
CA PHE A 63 -12.53 -0.28 1.09
C PHE A 63 -11.96 -1.64 0.66
N LEU A 64 -11.00 -2.16 1.43
CA LEU A 64 -10.39 -3.47 1.19
C LEU A 64 -11.40 -4.62 1.43
N ASP A 65 -12.31 -4.43 2.38
CA ASP A 65 -13.39 -5.36 2.70
C ASP A 65 -14.25 -5.69 1.48
N VAL A 66 -14.50 -4.73 0.58
CA VAL A 66 -15.24 -4.99 -0.68
C VAL A 66 -14.58 -6.07 -1.55
N PHE A 67 -13.25 -6.10 -1.61
CA PHE A 67 -12.51 -7.10 -2.39
C PHE A 67 -12.42 -8.43 -1.64
N ILE A 68 -12.19 -8.39 -0.33
CA ILE A 68 -12.11 -9.57 0.54
C ILE A 68 -13.45 -10.30 0.54
N GLU A 69 -14.55 -9.60 0.78
CA GLU A 69 -15.91 -10.15 0.81
C GLU A 69 -16.29 -10.78 -0.54
N ARG A 70 -15.90 -10.14 -1.65
CA ARG A 70 -16.12 -10.69 -2.99
C ARG A 70 -15.36 -12.01 -3.17
N ASP A 71 -14.12 -12.07 -2.73
CA ASP A 71 -13.27 -13.25 -2.92
C ASP A 71 -13.65 -14.39 -1.95
N LEU A 72 -14.11 -14.07 -0.73
CA LEU A 72 -14.73 -15.00 0.22
C LEU A 72 -16.01 -15.62 -0.38
N LYS A 73 -16.93 -14.80 -0.88
CA LYS A 73 -18.17 -15.26 -1.53
C LYS A 73 -17.93 -16.13 -2.76
N ALA A 74 -16.84 -15.87 -3.48
CA ALA A 74 -16.42 -16.65 -4.64
C ALA A 74 -15.64 -17.93 -4.27
N GLY A 75 -15.37 -18.17 -2.98
CA GLY A 75 -14.58 -19.31 -2.50
C GLY A 75 -13.12 -19.29 -2.97
N LYS A 76 -12.58 -18.10 -3.30
CA LYS A 76 -11.18 -17.93 -3.76
C LYS A 76 -10.19 -17.89 -2.62
N ILE A 77 -10.63 -17.41 -1.46
CA ILE A 77 -9.88 -17.33 -0.22
C ILE A 77 -10.77 -17.79 0.93
N THR A 78 -10.14 -18.23 2.00
CA THR A 78 -10.73 -18.50 3.30
C THR A 78 -10.64 -17.28 4.21
N GLU A 79 -11.41 -17.27 5.30
CA GLU A 79 -11.31 -16.22 6.32
C GLU A 79 -9.89 -16.13 6.92
N GLN A 80 -9.22 -17.26 7.09
CA GLN A 80 -7.85 -17.29 7.61
C GLN A 80 -6.86 -16.65 6.63
N GLU A 81 -6.99 -16.91 5.33
CA GLU A 81 -6.16 -16.27 4.30
C GLU A 81 -6.47 -14.76 4.19
N ALA A 82 -7.73 -14.36 4.35
CA ALA A 82 -8.10 -12.94 4.42
C ALA A 82 -7.42 -12.25 5.62
N GLN A 83 -7.45 -12.87 6.80
CA GLN A 83 -6.77 -12.36 7.99
C GLN A 83 -5.25 -12.30 7.77
N GLU A 84 -4.64 -13.30 7.13
CA GLU A 84 -3.21 -13.31 6.83
C GLU A 84 -2.80 -12.12 5.93
N LEU A 85 -3.60 -11.78 4.92
CA LEU A 85 -3.36 -10.60 4.08
C LEU A 85 -3.36 -9.30 4.91
N ILE A 86 -4.32 -9.16 5.83
CA ILE A 86 -4.42 -7.99 6.70
C ILE A 86 -3.28 -7.95 7.73
N ASP A 87 -2.92 -9.09 8.30
CA ASP A 87 -1.80 -9.20 9.24
C ASP A 87 -0.48 -8.83 8.58
N HIS A 88 -0.23 -9.32 7.36
CA HIS A 88 0.96 -8.95 6.59
C HIS A 88 0.97 -7.48 6.20
N LEU A 89 -0.17 -6.90 5.84
CA LEU A 89 -0.30 -5.46 5.60
C LEU A 89 0.08 -4.67 6.87
N VAL A 90 -0.57 -4.96 8.00
CA VAL A 90 -0.34 -4.25 9.26
C VAL A 90 1.08 -4.47 9.76
N MET A 91 1.65 -5.66 9.57
CA MET A 91 3.06 -5.94 9.88
C MET A 91 3.99 -4.98 9.12
N LYS A 92 3.74 -4.75 7.83
CA LYS A 92 4.53 -3.79 7.05
C LYS A 92 4.33 -2.34 7.52
N LEU A 93 3.12 -1.96 7.92
CA LEU A 93 2.87 -0.63 8.52
C LEU A 93 3.66 -0.44 9.83
N ARG A 94 3.77 -1.49 10.66
CA ARG A 94 4.57 -1.47 11.91
C ARG A 94 6.08 -1.34 11.67
N MET A 95 6.55 -1.63 10.46
CA MET A 95 7.97 -1.59 10.09
C MET A 95 8.42 -0.24 9.49
N VAL A 96 7.50 0.68 9.20
CA VAL A 96 7.87 2.00 8.67
C VAL A 96 8.67 2.79 9.70
N ARG A 97 9.84 3.29 9.30
CA ARG A 97 10.74 4.08 10.15
C ARG A 97 11.32 5.25 9.35
N PHE A 98 11.62 6.31 10.08
CA PHE A 98 12.33 7.47 9.56
C PHE A 98 13.51 7.76 10.48
N LEU A 99 14.65 8.10 9.89
CA LEU A 99 15.79 8.59 10.67
C LEU A 99 15.45 9.96 11.26
N ARG A 100 15.60 10.10 12.57
CA ARG A 100 15.32 11.32 13.35
C ARG A 100 16.54 11.69 14.18
N THR A 101 16.66 12.98 14.51
CA THR A 101 17.65 13.45 15.48
C THR A 101 17.15 13.16 16.91
N PRO A 102 18.03 13.11 17.92
CA PRO A 102 17.63 12.85 19.30
C PRO A 102 16.56 13.81 19.84
N GLU A 103 16.55 15.07 19.39
CA GLU A 103 15.57 16.07 19.83
C GLU A 103 14.15 15.78 19.33
N TYR A 104 14.03 15.03 18.24
CA TYR A 104 12.74 14.63 17.67
C TYR A 104 12.27 13.26 18.20
N ASP A 105 13.20 12.41 18.65
CA ASP A 105 12.93 11.04 19.13
C ASP A 105 12.66 10.98 20.65
N GLN A 106 12.61 12.14 21.33
CA GLN A 106 12.22 12.27 22.74
C GLN A 106 10.70 12.14 22.96
#